data_AF-A0A0V0R1Z2-F1
#
_entry.id   AF-A0A0V0R1Z2-F1
#
_cell.length_a   1.000
_cell.length_b   1.000
_cell.length_c   1.000
_cell.angle_alpha   90.00
_cell.angle_beta   90.00
_cell.angle_gamma   90.00
#
_symmetry.space_group_name_H-M   'P 1'
#
loop_
_entity.id
_entity.type
_entity.pdbx_description
1 polymer ?
#
loop_
_entity_poly.entity_id
_entity_poly.type
_entity_poly.pdbx_seq_one_letter_code
_entity_poly.pdbx_strand_id
1 'polypeptide(L)'
;MVQLELKSSVDQKQQPFLHSWDSTHRINHRTYQNKIDKLTYHLQRSQRGLFILGEWFYPRFFQKDVLNLEILQKKQWLGKINQDEVENFKRFNPEIATDLNRTFSAKLPWPKTGLAIGAAGFLFGAIFNYRYSYRLGFVLLPILADFSIQQFDKSCYFRTLEFLNWATEFRREKARAEKYNLQHPGQAKEQAFQGNVWDNYQKIVELVINEAPRV
;
A
#
# COMPACT_ATOMS: atom_id res chain seq x y z
N MET A 1 23.04 10.39 0.10
CA MET A 1 21.93 10.26 1.07
C MET A 1 21.59 11.65 1.56
N VAL A 2 20.38 12.16 1.30
CA VAL A 2 20.00 13.54 1.71
C VAL A 2 19.63 13.52 3.19
N GLN A 3 20.40 14.20 4.03
CA GLN A 3 20.03 14.42 5.43
C GLN A 3 19.25 15.72 5.52
N LEU A 4 17.99 15.63 5.92
CA LEU A 4 17.18 16.81 6.20
C LEU A 4 17.52 17.32 7.60
N GLU A 5 17.64 18.63 7.74
CA GLU A 5 17.69 19.26 9.06
C GLU A 5 16.40 18.95 9.82
N LEU A 6 16.53 18.65 11.12
CA LEU A 6 15.39 18.30 11.98
C LEU A 6 14.45 19.49 12.22
N LYS A 7 14.97 20.71 12.15
CA LYS A 7 14.19 21.92 12.34
C LYS A 7 13.46 22.28 11.04
N SER A 8 12.18 22.63 11.15
CA SER A 8 11.42 23.16 10.03
C SER A 8 11.88 24.58 9.69
N SER A 9 11.90 24.91 8.39
CA SER A 9 12.17 26.25 7.89
C SER A 9 10.94 27.16 7.87
N VAL A 10 9.78 26.64 8.27
CA VAL A 10 8.48 27.34 8.25
C VAL A 10 8.23 27.97 9.62
N ASP A 11 7.72 29.20 9.66
CA ASP A 11 7.36 29.83 10.93
C ASP A 11 6.06 29.21 11.48
N GLN A 12 6.14 28.59 12.66
CA GLN A 12 5.02 27.97 13.35
C GLN A 12 3.87 28.94 13.61
N LYS A 13 4.17 30.24 13.83
CA LYS A 13 3.13 31.23 14.15
C LYS A 13 2.31 31.64 12.93
N GLN A 14 2.92 31.68 11.75
CA GLN A 14 2.26 32.09 10.52
C GLN A 14 1.59 30.92 9.82
N GLN A 15 2.20 29.73 9.87
CA GLN A 15 1.75 28.55 9.12
C GLN A 15 1.82 27.29 10.01
N PRO A 16 0.97 27.18 11.04
CA PRO A 16 1.02 26.08 12.01
C PRO A 16 0.83 24.68 11.39
N PHE A 17 -0.05 24.52 10.40
CA PHE A 17 -0.26 23.23 9.73
C PHE A 17 0.95 22.85 8.87
N LEU A 18 1.46 23.75 8.04
CA LEU A 18 2.62 23.49 7.19
C LEU A 18 3.87 23.19 8.02
N HIS A 19 4.09 23.94 9.12
CA HIS A 19 5.17 23.68 10.05
C HIS A 19 5.06 22.28 10.69
N SER A 20 3.86 21.88 11.12
CA SER A 20 3.60 20.55 11.69
C SER A 20 3.86 19.43 10.67
N TRP A 21 3.40 19.61 9.43
CA TRP A 21 3.61 18.65 8.35
C TRP A 21 5.11 18.52 7.99
N ASP A 22 5.81 19.64 7.79
CA ASP A 22 7.26 19.65 7.49
C ASP A 22 8.10 19.02 8.62
N SER A 23 7.78 19.37 9.87
CA SER A 23 8.42 18.76 11.04
C SER A 23 8.23 17.24 11.07
N THR A 24 7.00 16.78 10.81
CA THR A 24 6.67 15.34 10.79
C THR A 24 7.35 14.61 9.63
N HIS A 25 7.43 15.26 8.46
CA HIS A 25 8.16 14.76 7.30
C HIS A 25 9.64 14.57 7.65
N ARG A 26 10.30 15.59 8.19
CA ARG A 26 11.74 15.58 8.55
C ARG A 26 12.07 14.52 9.59
N ILE A 27 11.28 14.41 10.66
CA ILE A 27 11.47 13.43 11.74
C ILE A 27 11.46 12.00 11.19
N ASN A 28 10.52 11.70 10.28
CA ASN A 28 10.32 10.34 9.79
C ASN A 28 11.10 10.04 8.50
N HIS A 29 11.68 11.05 7.85
CA HIS A 29 12.33 10.95 6.54
C HIS A 29 13.39 9.84 6.53
N ARG A 30 14.32 9.85 7.50
CA ARG A 30 15.40 8.86 7.56
C ARG A 30 14.87 7.43 7.70
N THR A 31 13.85 7.24 8.52
CA THR A 31 13.23 5.93 8.75
C THR A 31 12.61 5.38 7.46
N TYR A 32 11.90 6.22 6.70
CA TYR A 32 11.33 5.79 5.42
C TYR A 32 12.39 5.64 4.33
N GLN A 33 13.36 6.54 4.24
CA GLN A 33 14.45 6.43 3.27
C GLN A 33 15.19 5.11 3.42
N ASN A 34 15.52 4.69 4.65
CA ASN A 34 16.17 3.41 4.89
C ASN A 34 15.33 2.21 4.40
N LYS A 35 14.00 2.28 4.55
CA LYS A 35 13.08 1.23 4.07
C LYS A 35 12.99 1.23 2.54
N ILE A 36 12.92 2.42 1.94
CA ILE A 36 12.92 2.60 0.48
C ILE A 36 14.22 2.07 -0.10
N ASP A 37 15.37 2.48 0.42
CA ASP A 37 16.69 2.03 -0.07
C ASP A 37 16.83 0.50 0.01
N LYS A 38 16.40 -0.11 1.12
CA LYS A 38 16.42 -1.57 1.28
C LYS A 38 15.54 -2.28 0.25
N LEU A 39 14.33 -1.78 0.01
CA LEU A 39 13.38 -2.38 -0.92
C LEU A 39 13.79 -2.15 -2.38
N THR A 40 14.28 -0.95 -2.71
CA THR A 40 14.87 -0.61 -4.01
C THR A 40 16.05 -1.51 -4.31
N TYR A 41 16.97 -1.70 -3.37
CA TYR A 41 18.11 -2.60 -3.54
C TYR A 41 17.65 -4.05 -3.77
N HIS A 42 16.63 -4.52 -3.03
CA HIS A 42 16.06 -5.84 -3.23
C HIS A 42 15.49 -6.03 -4.65
N LEU A 43 14.71 -5.05 -5.12
CA LEU A 43 14.12 -5.05 -6.46
C LEU A 43 15.19 -4.97 -7.57
N GLN A 44 16.21 -4.13 -7.41
CA GLN A 44 17.32 -4.05 -8.36
C GLN A 44 18.13 -5.35 -8.43
N ARG A 45 18.35 -5.98 -7.28
CA ARG A 45 19.07 -7.27 -7.20
C ARG A 45 18.26 -8.40 -7.82
N SER A 46 16.95 -8.44 -7.59
CA SER A 46 16.08 -9.48 -8.16
C SER A 46 15.96 -9.35 -9.68
N GLN A 47 15.95 -8.12 -10.21
CA GLN A 47 15.99 -7.86 -11.66
C GLN A 47 17.30 -8.35 -12.30
N ARG A 48 18.45 -8.18 -11.62
CA ARG A 48 19.77 -8.63 -12.11
C ARG A 48 20.02 -10.14 -11.97
N GLY A 49 19.40 -10.80 -11.00
CA GLY A 49 19.64 -12.23 -10.70
C GLY A 49 18.89 -13.21 -11.60
N LEU A 50 17.87 -12.76 -12.33
CA LEU A 50 17.00 -13.60 -13.16
C LEU A 50 17.36 -13.46 -14.66
N PHE A 51 18.62 -13.68 -15.03
CA PHE A 51 19.13 -13.45 -16.39
C PHE A 51 18.46 -14.28 -17.52
N ILE A 52 17.65 -15.30 -17.18
CA ILE A 52 16.99 -16.18 -18.17
C ILE A 52 15.45 -16.24 -17.98
N LEU A 53 14.94 -15.90 -16.80
CA LEU A 53 13.50 -15.94 -16.46
C LEU A 53 12.94 -14.57 -16.05
N GLY A 54 13.75 -13.53 -15.98
CA GLY A 54 13.41 -12.23 -15.39
C GLY A 54 12.17 -11.59 -16.01
N GLU A 55 12.02 -11.64 -17.32
CA GLU A 55 10.88 -11.05 -18.04
C GLU A 55 9.56 -11.80 -17.82
N TRP A 56 9.59 -13.09 -17.49
CA TRP A 56 8.36 -13.86 -17.21
C TRP A 56 7.85 -13.65 -15.77
N PHE A 57 8.77 -13.44 -14.83
CA PHE A 57 8.45 -13.28 -13.41
C PHE A 57 8.26 -11.80 -13.01
N TYR A 58 8.93 -10.88 -13.71
CA TYR A 58 8.73 -9.45 -13.58
C TYR A 58 7.65 -9.00 -14.58
N PRO A 59 6.63 -8.21 -14.20
CA PRO A 59 6.39 -7.62 -12.88
C PRO A 59 5.47 -8.44 -11.97
N ARG A 60 4.89 -9.56 -12.43
CA ARG A 60 3.77 -10.25 -11.73
C ARG A 60 4.12 -10.70 -10.30
N PHE A 61 5.33 -11.20 -10.07
CA PHE A 61 5.79 -11.65 -8.76
C PHE A 61 6.26 -10.49 -7.87
N PHE A 62 6.84 -9.44 -8.47
CA PHE A 62 7.37 -8.28 -7.74
C PHE A 62 6.36 -7.14 -7.59
N GLN A 63 5.15 -7.27 -8.14
CA GLN A 63 4.12 -6.23 -8.09
C GLN A 63 3.83 -5.76 -6.66
N LYS A 64 3.82 -6.68 -5.68
CA LYS A 64 3.64 -6.33 -4.27
C LYS A 64 4.77 -5.44 -3.74
N ASP A 65 6.01 -5.75 -4.12
CA ASP A 65 7.19 -4.99 -3.70
C ASP A 65 7.27 -3.62 -4.40
N VAL A 66 6.89 -3.55 -5.67
CA VAL A 66 6.77 -2.29 -6.42
C VAL A 66 5.68 -1.40 -5.79
N LEU A 67 4.49 -1.95 -5.51
CA LEU A 67 3.43 -1.20 -4.84
C LEU A 67 3.86 -0.76 -3.44
N ASN A 68 4.57 -1.62 -2.70
CA ASN A 68 5.12 -1.26 -1.39
C ASN A 68 6.13 -0.12 -1.46
N LEU A 69 6.98 -0.10 -2.48
CA LEU A 69 7.95 0.96 -2.71
C LEU A 69 7.22 2.29 -2.93
N GLU A 70 6.20 2.30 -3.77
CA GLU A 70 5.38 3.50 -4.02
C GLU A 70 4.66 3.97 -2.75
N ILE A 71 4.07 3.04 -1.99
CA ILE A 71 3.44 3.32 -0.70
C ILE A 71 4.44 3.94 0.29
N LEU A 72 5.66 3.40 0.37
CA LEU A 72 6.71 3.92 1.26
C LEU A 72 7.17 5.32 0.84
N GLN A 73 7.30 5.58 -0.46
CA GLN A 73 7.61 6.91 -0.98
C GLN A 73 6.51 7.91 -0.63
N LYS A 74 5.23 7.57 -0.87
CA LYS A 74 4.10 8.43 -0.49
C LYS A 74 4.03 8.66 1.02
N LYS A 75 4.31 7.63 1.83
CA LYS A 75 4.42 7.77 3.29
C LYS A 75 5.59 8.64 3.72
N GLN A 76 6.72 8.59 3.03
CA GLN A 76 7.84 9.48 3.29
C GLN A 76 7.39 10.92 3.12
N TRP A 77 6.77 11.26 1.97
CA TRP A 77 6.21 12.58 1.69
C TRP A 77 5.16 13.04 2.72
N LEU A 78 4.30 12.14 3.18
CA LEU A 78 3.31 12.46 4.22
C LEU A 78 3.95 12.54 5.62
N GLY A 79 5.06 11.85 5.89
CA GLY A 79 5.68 11.72 7.21
C GLY A 79 4.89 10.85 8.19
N LYS A 80 3.59 11.10 8.35
CA LYS A 80 2.67 10.34 9.22
C LYS A 80 1.28 10.33 8.60
N ILE A 81 0.49 9.28 8.85
CA ILE A 81 -0.93 9.26 8.52
C ILE A 81 -1.72 9.78 9.72
N ASN A 82 -2.58 10.78 9.52
CA ASN A 82 -3.43 11.32 10.59
C ASN A 82 -4.76 10.56 10.66
N GLN A 83 -5.29 10.34 11.86
CA GLN A 83 -6.57 9.62 12.02
C GLN A 83 -7.73 10.41 11.40
N ASP A 84 -7.73 11.74 11.53
CA ASP A 84 -8.75 12.62 10.94
C ASP A 84 -8.83 12.47 9.41
N GLU A 85 -7.70 12.25 8.74
CA GLU A 85 -7.64 12.02 7.29
C GLU A 85 -8.28 10.69 6.92
N VAL A 86 -8.02 9.64 7.72
CA VAL A 86 -8.62 8.32 7.54
C VAL A 86 -10.14 8.42 7.72
N GLU A 87 -10.61 9.13 8.75
CA GLU A 87 -12.05 9.32 9.01
C GLU A 87 -12.75 10.10 7.91
N ASN A 88 -12.10 11.14 7.37
CA ASN A 88 -12.63 11.89 6.23
C ASN A 88 -12.72 11.02 4.97
N PHE A 89 -11.72 10.14 4.75
CA PHE A 89 -11.71 9.25 3.59
C PHE A 89 -12.68 8.07 3.69
N LYS A 90 -13.12 7.69 4.90
CA LYS A 90 -14.14 6.64 5.09
C LYS A 90 -15.45 6.91 4.33
N ARG A 91 -15.73 8.18 4.00
CA ARG A 91 -16.89 8.57 3.18
C ARG A 91 -16.81 8.03 1.75
N PHE A 92 -15.60 7.84 1.22
CA PHE A 92 -15.35 7.28 -0.11
C PHE A 92 -15.11 5.77 -0.03
N ASN A 93 -14.31 5.33 0.94
CA ASN A 93 -14.02 3.92 1.17
C ASN A 93 -14.13 3.56 2.67
N PRO A 94 -15.23 2.93 3.12
CA PRO A 94 -15.44 2.62 4.53
C PRO A 94 -14.44 1.58 5.08
N GLU A 95 -13.85 0.76 4.21
CA GLU A 95 -12.93 -0.31 4.60
C GLU A 95 -11.47 0.14 4.69
N ILE A 96 -11.17 1.42 4.41
CA ILE A 96 -9.79 1.92 4.33
C ILE A 96 -8.97 1.66 5.60
N ALA A 97 -9.59 1.72 6.78
CA ALA A 97 -8.88 1.44 8.04
C ALA A 97 -8.40 -0.02 8.11
N THR A 98 -9.21 -0.95 7.59
CA THR A 98 -8.88 -2.37 7.50
C THR A 98 -7.79 -2.59 6.45
N ASP A 99 -7.89 -1.93 5.29
CA ASP A 99 -6.88 -2.00 4.23
C ASP A 99 -5.52 -1.46 4.70
N LEU A 100 -5.48 -0.30 5.36
CA LEU A 100 -4.25 0.27 5.93
C LEU A 100 -3.64 -0.67 6.97
N ASN A 101 -4.47 -1.30 7.82
CA ASN A 101 -4.01 -2.29 8.78
C ASN A 101 -3.44 -3.53 8.07
N ARG A 102 -4.08 -4.04 7.02
CA ARG A 102 -3.56 -5.17 6.22
C ARG A 102 -2.26 -4.83 5.51
N THR A 103 -2.11 -3.60 5.02
CA THR A 103 -0.90 -3.15 4.32
C THR A 103 0.28 -2.90 5.26
N PHE A 104 0.03 -2.38 6.48
CA PHE A 104 1.09 -1.95 7.40
C PHE A 104 1.31 -2.85 8.61
N SER A 105 0.39 -3.74 8.94
CA SER A 105 0.53 -4.70 10.02
C SER A 105 1.23 -5.94 9.51
N ALA A 106 2.24 -6.40 10.25
CA ALA A 106 2.88 -7.69 10.02
C ALA A 106 2.01 -8.88 10.49
N LYS A 107 0.76 -8.63 10.93
CA LYS A 107 -0.12 -9.68 11.40
C LYS A 107 -0.58 -10.52 10.21
N LEU A 108 -0.25 -11.80 10.26
CA LEU A 108 -0.69 -12.80 9.31
C LEU A 108 -2.22 -12.76 9.20
N PRO A 109 -2.80 -12.62 8.00
CA PRO A 109 -4.24 -12.57 7.84
C PRO A 109 -4.83 -13.94 8.23
N TRP A 110 -5.87 -13.92 9.05
CA TRP A 110 -6.54 -15.14 9.50
C TRP A 110 -7.54 -15.62 8.44
N PRO A 111 -7.39 -16.84 7.89
CA PRO A 111 -8.25 -17.36 6.82
C PRO A 111 -9.61 -17.82 7.36
N LYS A 112 -10.46 -16.87 7.77
CA LYS A 112 -11.77 -17.15 8.39
C LYS A 112 -12.68 -17.97 7.49
N THR A 113 -12.72 -17.62 6.20
CA THR A 113 -13.50 -18.30 5.16
C THR A 113 -13.00 -19.72 4.92
N GLY A 114 -11.68 -19.89 4.79
CA GLY A 114 -11.06 -21.21 4.65
C GLY A 114 -11.29 -22.11 5.86
N LEU A 115 -11.26 -21.54 7.08
CA LEU A 115 -11.57 -22.28 8.32
C LEU A 115 -13.03 -22.73 8.37
N ALA A 116 -13.98 -21.85 8.01
CA ALA A 116 -15.40 -22.19 7.99
C ALA A 116 -15.72 -23.30 6.98
N ILE A 117 -15.19 -23.17 5.75
CA ILE A 117 -15.36 -24.18 4.69
C ILE A 117 -14.66 -25.48 5.08
N GLY A 118 -13.45 -25.40 5.65
CA GLY A 118 -12.70 -26.57 6.11
C GLY A 118 -13.43 -27.34 7.20
N ALA A 119 -14.01 -26.64 8.18
CA ALA A 119 -14.84 -27.26 9.22
C ALA A 119 -16.08 -27.96 8.64
N ALA A 120 -16.78 -27.31 7.70
CA ALA A 120 -17.92 -27.92 7.00
C ALA A 120 -17.49 -29.16 6.19
N GLY A 121 -16.35 -29.08 5.48
CA GLY A 121 -15.78 -30.18 4.72
C GLY A 121 -15.35 -31.36 5.60
N PHE A 122 -14.86 -31.10 6.81
CA PHE A 122 -14.56 -32.14 7.79
C PHE A 122 -15.82 -32.89 8.24
N LEU A 123 -16.88 -32.16 8.58
CA LEU A 123 -18.16 -32.73 8.99
C LEU A 123 -18.78 -33.56 7.86
N PHE A 124 -18.75 -33.04 6.63
CA PHE A 124 -19.16 -33.79 5.43
C PHE A 124 -18.34 -35.09 5.29
N GLY A 125 -17.02 -34.98 5.39
CA GLY A 125 -16.11 -36.12 5.36
C GLY A 125 -16.38 -37.18 6.43
N ALA A 126 -16.82 -36.74 7.62
CA ALA A 126 -17.19 -37.60 8.73
C ALA A 126 -18.54 -38.30 8.52
N ILE A 127 -19.56 -37.58 8.05
CA ILE A 127 -20.91 -38.12 7.80
C ILE A 127 -20.89 -39.24 6.75
N PHE A 128 -20.12 -39.06 5.67
CA PHE A 128 -20.02 -40.04 4.59
C PHE A 128 -18.90 -41.07 4.80
N ASN A 129 -18.33 -41.11 6.01
CA ASN A 129 -17.28 -42.05 6.43
C ASN A 129 -16.07 -42.15 5.47
N TYR A 130 -15.65 -41.02 4.89
CA TYR A 130 -14.43 -40.98 4.07
C TYR A 130 -13.18 -41.32 4.91
N ARG A 131 -12.12 -41.83 4.28
CA ARG A 131 -10.84 -42.09 4.99
C ARG A 131 -10.28 -40.79 5.59
N TYR A 132 -9.58 -40.92 6.71
CA TYR A 132 -9.07 -39.77 7.48
C TYR A 132 -8.17 -38.84 6.65
N SER A 133 -7.39 -39.39 5.70
CA SER A 133 -6.58 -38.61 4.76
C SER A 133 -7.40 -37.64 3.91
N TYR A 134 -8.57 -38.06 3.41
CA TYR A 134 -9.47 -37.19 2.64
C TYR A 134 -10.13 -36.14 3.52
N ARG A 135 -10.49 -36.48 4.77
CA ARG A 135 -11.03 -35.51 5.75
C ARG A 135 -10.03 -34.39 6.05
N LEU A 136 -8.76 -34.74 6.24
CA LEU A 136 -7.69 -33.75 6.38
C LEU A 136 -7.54 -32.88 5.12
N GLY A 137 -7.63 -33.48 3.92
CA GLY A 137 -7.64 -32.74 2.66
C GLY A 137 -8.77 -31.70 2.58
N PHE A 138 -9.99 -32.08 2.98
CA PHE A 138 -11.14 -31.16 3.02
C PHE A 138 -10.98 -30.01 4.01
N VAL A 139 -10.18 -30.16 5.07
CA VAL A 139 -9.86 -29.07 6.00
C VAL A 139 -8.73 -28.21 5.47
N LEU A 140 -7.63 -28.83 5.06
CA LEU A 140 -6.39 -28.12 4.74
C LEU A 140 -6.48 -27.36 3.42
N LEU A 141 -7.11 -27.94 2.37
CA LEU A 141 -7.16 -27.31 1.06
C LEU A 141 -7.88 -25.95 1.07
N PRO A 142 -9.09 -25.80 1.66
CA PRO A 142 -9.74 -24.49 1.74
C PRO A 142 -8.97 -23.46 2.57
N ILE A 143 -8.31 -23.89 3.64
CA ILE A 143 -7.47 -23.01 4.48
C ILE A 143 -6.27 -22.51 3.67
N LEU A 144 -5.55 -23.41 3.00
CA LEU A 144 -4.40 -23.07 2.17
C LEU A 144 -4.80 -22.23 0.95
N ALA A 145 -5.95 -22.52 0.33
CA ALA A 145 -6.47 -21.75 -0.79
C ALA A 145 -6.86 -20.32 -0.36
N ASP A 146 -7.61 -20.16 0.73
CA ASP A 146 -7.98 -18.85 1.28
C ASP A 146 -6.75 -18.05 1.70
N PHE A 147 -5.80 -18.71 2.38
CA PHE A 147 -4.52 -18.09 2.73
C PHE A 147 -3.74 -17.63 1.49
N SER A 148 -3.69 -18.45 0.44
CA SER A 148 -3.01 -18.11 -0.81
C SER A 148 -3.69 -16.93 -1.50
N ILE A 149 -5.02 -16.95 -1.62
CA ILE A 149 -5.81 -15.85 -2.21
C ILE A 149 -5.53 -14.55 -1.44
N GLN A 150 -5.55 -14.59 -0.11
CA GLN A 150 -5.26 -13.40 0.72
C GLN A 150 -3.81 -12.91 0.59
N GLN A 151 -2.84 -13.80 0.38
CA GLN A 151 -1.44 -13.40 0.12
C GLN A 151 -1.26 -12.77 -1.25
N PHE A 152 -2.02 -13.21 -2.25
CA PHE A 152 -1.98 -12.68 -3.62
C PHE A 152 -2.93 -11.51 -3.86
N ASP A 153 -3.86 -11.21 -2.93
CA ASP A 153 -4.75 -10.07 -3.02
C ASP A 153 -3.97 -8.75 -2.85
N LYS A 154 -3.70 -8.11 -3.98
CA LYS A 154 -3.00 -6.82 -4.06
C LYS A 154 -3.96 -5.63 -3.92
N SER A 155 -5.26 -5.86 -3.86
CA SER A 155 -6.29 -4.81 -3.87
C SER A 155 -6.15 -3.87 -2.67
N CYS A 156 -5.75 -4.39 -1.50
CA CYS A 156 -5.50 -3.60 -0.31
C CYS A 156 -4.38 -2.55 -0.52
N TYR A 157 -3.34 -2.91 -1.29
CA TYR A 157 -2.22 -2.02 -1.61
C TYR A 157 -2.67 -0.89 -2.55
N PHE A 158 -3.47 -1.21 -3.56
CA PHE A 158 -4.05 -0.21 -4.47
C PHE A 158 -4.98 0.78 -3.75
N ARG A 159 -5.90 0.28 -2.92
CA ARG A 159 -6.78 1.15 -2.11
C ARG A 159 -6.01 1.98 -1.09
N THR A 160 -4.91 1.43 -0.55
CA THR A 160 -3.99 2.20 0.30
C THR A 160 -3.29 3.29 -0.50
N LEU A 161 -2.82 3.02 -1.72
CA LEU A 161 -2.20 4.03 -2.58
C LEU A 161 -3.19 5.14 -2.96
N GLU A 162 -4.42 4.78 -3.29
CA GLU A 162 -5.50 5.73 -3.57
C GLU A 162 -5.71 6.69 -2.38
N PHE A 163 -5.81 6.15 -1.16
CA PHE A 163 -5.87 6.96 0.05
C PHE A 163 -4.65 7.86 0.22
N LEU A 164 -3.43 7.35 -0.01
CA LEU A 164 -2.20 8.15 0.17
C LEU A 164 -2.09 9.27 -0.88
N ASN A 165 -2.53 9.02 -2.11
CA ASN A 165 -2.61 10.04 -3.16
C ASN A 165 -3.62 11.12 -2.76
N TRP A 166 -4.82 10.72 -2.34
CA TRP A 166 -5.82 11.64 -1.83
C TRP A 166 -5.30 12.45 -0.64
N ALA A 167 -4.66 11.80 0.34
CA ALA A 167 -4.12 12.47 1.53
C ALA A 167 -3.03 13.48 1.17
N THR A 168 -2.21 13.17 0.16
CA THR A 168 -1.17 14.08 -0.32
C THR A 168 -1.79 15.34 -0.91
N GLU A 169 -2.79 15.19 -1.79
CA GLU A 169 -3.50 16.34 -2.37
C GLU A 169 -4.27 17.13 -1.31
N PHE A 170 -4.95 16.44 -0.39
CA PHE A 170 -5.64 17.08 0.72
C PHE A 170 -4.71 17.97 1.56
N ARG A 171 -3.50 17.51 1.85
CA ARG A 171 -2.50 18.30 2.59
C ARG A 171 -1.93 19.45 1.77
N ARG A 172 -1.69 19.25 0.48
CA ARG A 172 -1.26 20.33 -0.43
C ARG A 172 -2.27 21.46 -0.44
N GLU A 173 -3.55 21.14 -0.54
CA GLU A 173 -4.64 22.12 -0.53
C GLU A 173 -4.78 22.80 0.82
N LYS A 174 -4.67 22.06 1.92
CA LYS A 174 -4.68 22.65 3.27
C LYS A 174 -3.49 23.60 3.50
N ALA A 175 -2.30 23.22 3.03
CA ALA A 175 -1.11 24.06 3.08
C ALA A 175 -1.24 25.32 2.20
N ARG A 176 -1.82 25.19 1.01
CA ARG A 176 -2.13 26.34 0.14
C ARG A 176 -3.13 27.29 0.80
N ALA A 177 -4.21 26.75 1.34
CA ALA A 177 -5.23 27.54 2.00
C ALA A 177 -4.67 28.30 3.21
N GLU A 178 -3.80 27.66 4.00
CA GLU A 178 -3.09 28.32 5.09
C GLU A 178 -2.14 29.42 4.59
N LYS A 179 -1.38 29.18 3.52
CA LYS A 179 -0.48 30.18 2.94
C LYS A 179 -1.19 31.42 2.40
N TYR A 180 -2.40 31.24 1.86
CA TYR A 180 -3.16 32.31 1.20
C TYR A 180 -4.37 32.80 2.03
N ASN A 181 -4.50 32.36 3.29
CA ASN A 181 -5.66 32.66 4.16
C ASN A 181 -7.03 32.40 3.50
N LEU A 182 -7.14 31.34 2.71
CA LEU A 182 -8.39 30.98 2.03
C LEU A 182 -9.35 30.30 3.02
N GLN A 183 -10.56 30.83 3.14
CA GLN A 183 -11.58 30.33 4.09
C GLN A 183 -12.16 28.95 3.73
N HIS A 184 -11.96 28.46 2.51
CA HIS A 184 -12.50 27.19 2.03
C HIS A 184 -11.43 26.34 1.30
N PRO A 185 -10.69 25.46 2.00
CA PRO A 185 -9.71 24.53 1.40
C PRO A 185 -10.34 23.39 0.56
N GLY A 186 -11.61 23.51 0.16
CA GLY A 186 -12.49 22.35 -0.04
C GLY A 186 -12.91 22.00 -1.47
N GLN A 187 -12.52 22.76 -2.51
CA GLN A 187 -13.08 22.56 -3.86
C GLN A 187 -12.18 21.82 -4.86
N ALA A 188 -10.93 21.47 -4.52
CA ALA A 188 -10.09 20.60 -5.35
C ALA A 188 -10.45 19.09 -5.22
N LYS A 189 -11.66 18.78 -4.72
CA LYS A 189 -12.09 17.45 -4.26
C LYS A 189 -12.33 16.40 -5.35
N GLU A 190 -12.50 16.79 -6.61
CA GLU A 190 -13.02 15.85 -7.64
C GLU A 190 -12.10 15.64 -8.85
N GLN A 191 -11.15 16.53 -9.13
CA GLN A 191 -10.32 16.40 -10.34
C GLN A 191 -9.08 15.51 -10.14
N ALA A 192 -8.60 15.32 -8.91
CA ALA A 192 -7.50 14.40 -8.62
C ALA A 192 -7.93 12.91 -8.58
N PHE A 193 -9.25 12.64 -8.67
CA PHE A 193 -9.84 11.31 -8.49
C PHE A 193 -9.96 10.51 -9.81
N GLN A 194 -9.65 11.10 -10.96
CA GLN A 194 -9.85 10.47 -12.28
C GLN A 194 -8.60 9.81 -12.90
N GLY A 195 -7.59 9.47 -12.10
CA GLY A 195 -6.52 8.58 -12.53
C GLY A 195 -6.72 7.21 -11.90
N ASN A 196 -7.26 6.24 -12.64
CA ASN A 196 -7.35 4.87 -12.13
C ASN A 196 -5.93 4.41 -11.77
N VAL A 197 -5.69 4.01 -10.52
CA VAL A 197 -4.35 3.60 -10.05
C VAL A 197 -3.83 2.42 -10.89
N TRP A 198 -4.76 1.62 -11.43
CA TRP A 198 -4.49 0.59 -12.43
C TRP A 198 -3.85 1.14 -13.71
N ASP A 199 -4.30 2.30 -14.21
CA ASP A 199 -3.76 2.92 -15.42
C ASP A 199 -2.35 3.48 -15.18
N ASN A 200 -2.07 3.97 -13.97
CA ASN A 200 -0.71 4.37 -13.59
C ASN A 200 0.21 3.15 -13.47
N TYR A 201 -0.27 2.03 -12.92
CA TYR A 201 0.48 0.78 -12.91
C TYR A 201 0.74 0.26 -14.33
N GLN A 202 -0.26 0.28 -15.22
CA GLN A 202 -0.10 -0.07 -16.64
C GLN A 202 0.97 0.81 -17.31
N LYS A 203 0.93 2.13 -17.10
CA LYS A 203 1.95 3.06 -17.61
C LYS A 203 3.36 2.77 -17.08
N ILE A 204 3.50 2.41 -15.80
CA ILE A 204 4.80 2.03 -15.22
C ILE A 204 5.27 0.69 -15.81
N VAL A 205 4.38 -0.28 -15.97
CA VAL A 205 4.70 -1.56 -16.62
C VAL A 205 5.14 -1.32 -18.06
N GLU A 206 4.44 -0.48 -18.82
CA GLU A 206 4.80 -0.10 -20.18
C GLU A 206 6.15 0.62 -20.23
N LEU A 207 6.42 1.56 -19.32
CA LEU A 207 7.72 2.24 -19.23
C LEU A 207 8.85 1.26 -18.93
N VAL A 208 8.66 0.34 -17.99
CA VAL A 208 9.68 -0.67 -17.68
C VAL A 208 9.89 -1.64 -18.85
N ILE A 209 8.85 -2.02 -19.58
CA ILE A 209 8.96 -2.84 -20.80
C ILE A 209 9.69 -2.07 -21.91
N ASN A 210 9.40 -0.78 -22.07
CA ASN A 210 9.96 0.05 -23.15
C ASN A 210 11.39 0.55 -22.87
N GLU A 211 11.75 0.77 -21.61
CA GLU A 211 13.08 1.21 -21.16
C GLU A 211 13.98 0.04 -20.71
N ALA A 212 13.46 -1.19 -20.64
CA ALA A 212 14.30 -2.36 -20.46
C ALA A 212 15.30 -2.44 -21.63
N PRO A 213 16.60 -2.66 -21.36
CA PRO A 213 17.60 -2.78 -22.40
C PRO A 213 17.19 -3.91 -23.34
N ARG A 214 16.88 -3.57 -24.59
CA ARG A 214 16.60 -4.56 -25.64
C ARG A 214 17.87 -5.38 -25.84
N VAL A 215 17.80 -6.66 -25.50
CA VAL A 215 18.86 -7.65 -25.77
C VAL A 215 18.82 -8.04 -27.23
#